data_AF-A0A1B6JSE5-F1
#
_entry.id   AF-A0A1B6JSE5-F1
#
_cell.length_a   1.000
_cell.length_b   1.000
_cell.length_c   1.000
_cell.angle_alpha   90.00
_cell.angle_beta   90.00
_cell.angle_gamma   90.00
#
_symmetry.space_group_name_H-M   'P 1'
#
loop_
_entity.id
_entity.type
_entity.pdbx_description
1 polymer ?
#
loop_
_entity_poly.entity_id
_entity_poly.type
_entity_poly.pdbx_seq_one_letter_code
_entity_poly.pdbx_strand_id
1 'polypeptide(L)'
;MGYSSRGPGPPWGLLLLLLLSFFGGVVSEENKQYHMQSLCKNHFLQQLYRKIEGAVLRSQNEKSLDCVVTFQTHSILQRFMLRFDMLHLDCNDHLFIYDGAHPVGAYKADLNCRNTKQAVGAIFTRTNFVTLKYVTDGWGTESNGFTLVITAVKDPKHSC
;
A
#
# COMPACT_ATOMS: atom_id res chain seq x y z
N MET A 1 35.59 -60.96 -30.77
CA MET A 1 35.36 -59.51 -31.06
C MET A 1 33.91 -59.40 -31.51
N GLY A 2 32.93 -58.79 -30.85
CA GLY A 2 32.88 -57.83 -29.76
C GLY A 2 31.73 -56.87 -30.10
N TYR A 3 30.48 -57.34 -30.09
CA TYR A 3 29.31 -56.51 -30.40
C TYR A 3 28.85 -55.76 -29.14
N SER A 4 29.14 -54.47 -29.09
CA SER A 4 28.64 -53.55 -28.07
C SER A 4 27.33 -52.93 -28.57
N SER A 5 26.20 -53.40 -28.04
CA SER A 5 24.88 -52.82 -28.23
C SER A 5 24.67 -51.66 -27.26
N ARG A 6 24.77 -50.42 -27.77
CA ARG A 6 24.38 -49.20 -27.03
C ARG A 6 22.88 -48.97 -27.20
N GLY A 7 22.15 -49.02 -26.09
CA GLY A 7 20.69 -48.77 -26.06
C GLY A 7 20.33 -47.33 -26.43
N PRO A 8 19.05 -47.08 -26.76
CA PRO A 8 18.59 -45.75 -27.16
C PRO A 8 18.68 -44.78 -25.98
N GLY A 9 19.40 -43.68 -26.17
CA GLY A 9 19.51 -42.60 -25.18
C GLY A 9 18.15 -41.96 -24.89
N PRO A 10 17.98 -41.32 -23.72
CA PRO A 10 16.70 -40.77 -23.30
C PRO A 10 16.22 -39.73 -24.31
N PRO A 11 14.92 -39.71 -24.68
CA PRO A 11 14.39 -38.78 -25.67
C PRO A 11 14.53 -37.34 -25.14
N TRP A 12 15.44 -36.56 -25.73
CA TRP A 12 15.70 -35.16 -25.36
C TRP A 12 14.44 -34.27 -25.38
N GLY A 13 13.41 -34.65 -26.15
CA GLY A 13 12.11 -33.94 -26.16
C GLY A 13 11.36 -33.97 -24.82
N LEU A 14 11.50 -35.05 -24.03
CA LEU A 14 10.86 -35.16 -22.71
C LEU A 14 11.53 -34.28 -21.65
N LEU A 15 12.84 -34.01 -21.79
CA LEU A 15 13.57 -33.13 -20.88
C LEU A 15 13.20 -31.64 -21.07
N LEU A 16 12.90 -31.24 -22.32
CA LEU A 16 12.54 -29.87 -22.66
C LEU A 16 11.14 -29.47 -22.15
N LEU A 17 10.19 -30.43 -22.17
CA LEU A 17 8.83 -30.25 -21.65
C LEU A 17 8.79 -30.08 -20.12
N LEU A 18 9.70 -30.74 -19.39
CA LEU A 18 9.86 -30.62 -17.94
C LEU A 18 10.43 -29.26 -17.51
N LEU A 19 11.28 -28.63 -18.34
CA LEU A 19 11.86 -27.31 -18.05
C LEU A 19 10.85 -26.16 -18.21
N LEU A 20 9.88 -26.29 -19.11
CA LEU A 20 8.81 -25.30 -19.32
C LEU A 20 7.76 -25.29 -18.19
N SER A 21 7.67 -26.37 -17.39
CA SER A 21 6.73 -26.47 -16.27
C SER A 21 7.16 -25.66 -15.03
N PHE A 22 8.41 -25.19 -14.98
CA PHE A 22 8.95 -24.43 -13.84
C PHE A 22 8.72 -22.92 -13.91
N PHE A 23 8.21 -22.38 -15.03
CA PHE A 23 7.78 -20.99 -15.13
C PHE A 23 6.36 -20.81 -14.57
N GLY A 24 6.16 -21.18 -13.31
CA GLY A 24 5.00 -20.73 -12.55
C GLY A 24 5.07 -19.22 -12.44
N GLY A 25 4.21 -18.51 -13.17
CA GLY A 25 4.16 -17.05 -13.15
C GLY A 25 3.95 -16.53 -11.74
N VAL A 26 4.87 -15.71 -11.25
CA VAL A 26 4.69 -14.97 -10.00
C VAL A 26 3.67 -13.87 -10.28
N VAL A 27 2.44 -14.04 -9.81
CA VAL A 27 1.41 -13.00 -9.88
C VAL A 27 1.73 -11.96 -8.81
N SER A 28 2.33 -10.85 -9.23
CA SER A 28 2.44 -9.65 -8.40
C SER A 28 1.15 -8.84 -8.56
N GLU A 29 0.38 -8.66 -7.49
CA GLU A 29 -0.74 -7.69 -7.50
C GLU A 29 -0.14 -6.28 -7.68
N GLU A 30 -0.61 -5.55 -8.70
CA GLU A 30 -0.14 -4.18 -8.96
C GLU A 30 -0.64 -3.23 -7.86
N ASN A 31 0.16 -2.20 -7.52
CA ASN A 31 -0.24 -1.20 -6.55
C ASN A 31 -1.51 -0.46 -7.01
N LYS A 32 -2.55 -0.48 -6.17
CA LYS A 32 -3.81 0.23 -6.46
C LYS A 32 -3.60 1.74 -6.37
N GLN A 33 -3.98 2.47 -7.40
CA GLN A 33 -3.89 3.93 -7.40
C GLN A 33 -5.20 4.54 -6.91
N TYR A 34 -5.11 5.42 -5.91
CA TYR A 34 -6.24 6.14 -5.36
C TYR A 34 -5.98 7.65 -5.38
N HIS A 35 -7.04 8.40 -5.66
CA HIS A 35 -7.07 9.85 -5.54
C HIS A 35 -7.99 10.23 -4.39
N MET A 36 -7.53 11.15 -3.55
CA MET A 36 -8.28 11.60 -2.38
C MET A 36 -9.65 12.14 -2.79
N GLN A 37 -9.70 13.01 -3.79
CA GLN A 37 -10.95 13.50 -4.42
C GLN A 37 -11.95 12.39 -4.68
N SER A 38 -11.51 11.31 -5.34
CA SER A 38 -12.37 10.21 -5.75
C SER A 38 -12.88 9.39 -4.56
N LEU A 39 -12.03 9.18 -3.55
CA LEU A 39 -12.40 8.45 -2.34
C LEU A 39 -13.38 9.24 -1.46
N CYS A 40 -13.23 10.56 -1.44
CA CYS A 40 -13.94 11.43 -0.52
C CYS A 40 -15.26 11.99 -1.04
N LYS A 41 -15.54 11.84 -2.35
CA LYS A 41 -16.79 12.32 -2.99
C LYS A 41 -18.08 11.85 -2.32
N ASN A 42 -18.13 10.63 -1.80
CA ASN A 42 -19.34 10.04 -1.22
C ASN A 42 -19.09 9.52 0.19
N HIS A 43 -19.90 9.93 1.17
CA HIS A 43 -19.83 9.42 2.55
C HIS A 43 -19.92 7.89 2.65
N PHE A 44 -20.70 7.25 1.77
CA PHE A 44 -20.76 5.79 1.71
C PHE A 44 -19.41 5.16 1.35
N LEU A 45 -18.66 5.77 0.42
CA LEU A 45 -17.34 5.26 0.04
C LEU A 45 -16.33 5.38 1.18
N GLN A 46 -16.49 6.36 2.08
CA GLN A 46 -15.65 6.55 3.26
C GLN A 46 -15.87 5.45 4.31
N GLN A 47 -17.08 4.88 4.40
CA GLN A 47 -17.42 3.83 5.37
C GLN A 47 -16.94 2.41 4.98
N LEU A 48 -16.48 2.22 3.75
CA LEU A 48 -16.05 0.91 3.26
C LEU A 48 -14.57 0.64 3.59
N TYR A 49 -14.30 -0.46 4.29
CA TYR A 49 -12.94 -0.96 4.45
C TYR A 49 -12.40 -1.49 3.12
N ARG A 50 -11.25 -0.97 2.67
CA ARG A 50 -10.61 -1.40 1.43
C ARG A 50 -9.47 -2.35 1.72
N LYS A 51 -9.61 -3.59 1.25
CA LYS A 51 -8.54 -4.59 1.32
C LYS A 51 -7.47 -4.32 0.27
N ILE A 52 -6.23 -4.14 0.70
CA ILE A 52 -5.09 -3.82 -0.16
C ILE A 52 -3.84 -4.61 0.28
N GLU A 53 -3.07 -5.11 -0.69
CA GLU A 53 -1.66 -5.51 -0.47
C GLU A 53 -0.73 -4.30 -0.62
N GLY A 54 -1.03 -3.41 -1.55
CA GLY A 54 -0.26 -2.18 -1.80
C GLY A 54 -1.11 -1.14 -2.49
N ALA A 55 -0.90 0.13 -2.16
CA ALA A 55 -1.61 1.24 -2.76
C ALA A 55 -0.79 2.53 -2.78
N VAL A 56 -1.09 3.40 -3.75
CA VAL A 56 -0.59 4.77 -3.82
C VAL A 56 -1.77 5.71 -3.71
N LEU A 57 -1.80 6.51 -2.65
CA LEU A 57 -2.81 7.53 -2.41
C LEU A 57 -2.25 8.91 -2.74
N ARG A 58 -2.91 9.60 -3.67
CA ARG A 58 -2.53 10.94 -4.12
C ARG A 58 -3.56 11.97 -3.69
N SER A 59 -3.06 13.08 -3.18
CA SER A 59 -3.80 14.30 -2.86
C SER A 59 -3.18 15.45 -3.63
N GLN A 60 -4.00 16.29 -4.25
CA GLN A 60 -3.55 17.46 -5.00
C GLN A 60 -4.55 18.60 -4.86
N ASN A 61 -4.16 19.65 -4.13
CA ASN A 61 -4.94 20.88 -3.91
C ASN A 61 -6.38 20.61 -3.48
N GLU A 62 -6.55 19.76 -2.46
CA GLU A 62 -7.86 19.48 -1.88
C GLU A 62 -8.34 20.68 -1.05
N LYS A 63 -9.63 20.99 -1.13
CA LYS A 63 -10.22 22.15 -0.45
C LYS A 63 -11.49 21.75 0.26
N SER A 64 -11.69 22.27 1.48
CA SER A 64 -12.88 22.09 2.30
C SER A 64 -13.27 20.62 2.46
N LEU A 65 -12.25 19.78 2.58
CA LEU A 65 -12.38 18.34 2.72
C LEU A 65 -12.39 17.97 4.21
N ASP A 66 -13.37 17.16 4.64
CA ASP A 66 -13.26 16.33 5.84
C ASP A 66 -13.52 14.89 5.42
N CYS A 67 -12.44 14.13 5.25
CA CYS A 67 -12.50 12.80 4.67
C CYS A 67 -11.80 11.76 5.53
N VAL A 68 -12.49 10.64 5.73
CA VAL A 68 -11.96 9.47 6.42
C VAL A 68 -11.89 8.30 5.43
N VAL A 69 -10.73 7.64 5.36
CA VAL A 69 -10.55 6.45 4.54
C VAL A 69 -9.83 5.38 5.36
N THR A 70 -10.36 4.17 5.34
CA THR A 70 -9.77 3.04 6.05
C THR A 70 -9.36 1.94 5.10
N PHE A 71 -8.12 1.48 5.28
CA PHE A 71 -7.55 0.33 4.58
C PHE A 71 -7.34 -0.84 5.54
N GLN A 72 -7.47 -2.04 5.00
CA GLN A 72 -7.25 -3.30 5.69
C GLN A 72 -6.30 -4.16 4.86
N THR A 73 -5.41 -4.91 5.48
CA THR A 73 -4.60 -5.92 4.77
C THR A 73 -5.48 -7.14 4.40
N HIS A 74 -5.02 -8.00 3.48
CA HIS A 74 -5.76 -9.26 3.23
C HIS A 74 -5.58 -10.29 4.34
N SER A 75 -4.46 -10.24 5.08
CA SER A 75 -4.20 -11.12 6.22
C SER A 75 -3.99 -10.34 7.53
N ILE A 76 -4.54 -10.87 8.63
CA ILE A 76 -4.33 -10.33 9.98
C ILE A 76 -2.87 -10.42 10.45
N LEU A 77 -2.06 -11.29 9.83
CA LEU A 77 -0.63 -11.45 10.11
C LEU A 77 0.23 -10.37 9.42
N GLN A 78 -0.39 -9.50 8.62
CA GLN A 78 0.24 -8.37 7.98
C GLN A 78 -0.09 -7.07 8.72
N ARG A 79 0.81 -6.11 8.61
CA ARG A 79 0.65 -4.73 9.06
C ARG A 79 1.01 -3.77 7.94
N PHE A 80 0.68 -2.50 8.06
CA PHE A 80 1.00 -1.51 7.06
C PHE A 80 2.31 -0.81 7.33
N MET A 81 3.09 -0.62 6.26
CA MET A 81 4.14 0.38 6.16
C MET A 81 3.62 1.53 5.30
N LEU A 82 3.75 2.74 5.80
CA LEU A 82 3.34 3.98 5.16
C LEU A 82 4.59 4.81 4.88
N ARG A 83 4.72 5.32 3.66
CA ARG A 83 5.85 6.16 3.25
C ARG A 83 5.39 7.26 2.32
N PHE A 84 5.86 8.48 2.55
CA PHE A 84 5.60 9.61 1.65
C PHE A 84 6.69 9.71 0.58
N ASP A 85 6.28 9.66 -0.68
CA ASP A 85 7.15 10.02 -1.81
C ASP A 85 7.21 11.55 -1.99
N MET A 86 6.07 12.19 -1.74
CA MET A 86 5.88 13.65 -1.72
C MET A 86 4.98 14.00 -0.52
N LEU A 87 5.32 15.06 0.21
CA LEU A 87 4.54 15.59 1.32
C LEU A 87 4.74 17.10 1.37
N HIS A 88 3.67 17.85 1.07
CA HIS A 88 3.65 19.30 1.17
C HIS A 88 2.22 19.75 1.50
N LEU A 89 1.90 19.84 2.80
CA LEU A 89 0.57 20.24 3.25
C LEU A 89 0.50 21.74 3.51
N ASP A 90 -0.72 22.29 3.47
CA ASP A 90 -0.95 23.60 4.07
C ASP A 90 -0.75 23.56 5.60
N CYS A 91 -0.55 24.71 6.24
CA CYS A 91 -0.36 24.77 7.69
C CYS A 91 -1.66 24.62 8.47
N ASN A 92 -2.80 24.93 7.86
CA ASN A 92 -4.12 24.70 8.45
C ASN A 92 -4.65 23.30 8.14
N ASP A 93 -4.08 22.64 7.15
CA ASP A 93 -4.42 21.27 6.78
C ASP A 93 -3.81 20.27 7.76
N HIS A 94 -4.57 19.21 8.04
CA HIS A 94 -4.13 18.12 8.90
C HIS A 94 -4.41 16.76 8.28
N LEU A 95 -3.36 15.95 8.15
CA LEU A 95 -3.45 14.54 7.81
C LEU A 95 -3.15 13.70 9.05
N PHE A 96 -4.20 13.13 9.64
CA PHE A 96 -4.10 12.23 10.77
C PHE A 96 -4.00 10.77 10.31
N ILE A 97 -3.10 10.02 10.94
CA ILE A 97 -2.89 8.60 10.70
C ILE A 97 -3.25 7.83 11.97
N TYR A 98 -4.24 6.95 11.89
CA TYR A 98 -4.69 6.10 13.00
C TYR A 98 -4.33 4.64 12.76
N ASP A 99 -3.84 3.98 13.80
CA ASP A 99 -3.50 2.55 13.82
C ASP A 99 -4.72 1.73 14.23
N GLY A 100 -5.74 1.69 13.35
CA GLY A 100 -7.00 1.01 13.62
C GLY A 100 -8.05 1.23 12.54
N ALA A 101 -9.22 0.60 12.72
CA ALA A 101 -10.32 0.62 11.75
C ALA A 101 -11.19 1.90 11.79
N HIS A 102 -11.01 2.76 12.79
CA HIS A 102 -11.82 3.97 12.97
C HIS A 102 -10.93 5.14 13.42
N PRO A 103 -11.28 6.40 13.11
CA PRO A 103 -10.53 7.59 13.51
C PRO A 103 -10.85 8.00 14.95
N VAL A 104 -10.66 7.08 15.91
CA VAL A 104 -11.00 7.26 17.32
C VAL A 104 -9.77 7.10 18.20
N GLY A 105 -9.66 7.95 19.23
CA GLY A 105 -8.55 7.91 20.19
C GLY A 105 -7.29 8.62 19.69
N ALA A 106 -6.14 8.17 20.21
CA ALA A 106 -4.85 8.78 19.89
C ALA A 106 -4.43 8.45 18.45
N TYR A 107 -4.10 9.49 17.68
CA TYR A 107 -3.47 9.33 16.38
C TYR A 107 -2.02 8.87 16.55
N LYS A 108 -1.53 8.14 15.54
CA LYS A 108 -0.14 7.71 15.44
C LYS A 108 0.76 8.81 14.87
N ALA A 109 0.22 9.62 13.97
CA ALA A 109 0.86 10.81 13.45
C ALA A 109 -0.20 11.86 13.10
N ASP A 110 0.16 13.13 13.32
CA ASP A 110 -0.56 14.32 12.86
C ASP A 110 0.43 15.11 12.00
N LEU A 111 0.12 15.25 10.72
CA LEU A 111 0.99 15.85 9.73
C LEU A 111 0.37 17.14 9.18
N ASN A 112 1.17 18.19 9.12
CA ASN A 112 0.85 19.49 8.53
C ASN A 112 2.07 20.06 7.78
N CYS A 113 2.03 21.34 7.40
CA CYS A 113 3.12 22.01 6.68
C CYS A 113 4.51 21.94 7.34
N ARG A 114 4.60 21.72 8.66
CA ARG A 114 5.88 21.63 9.37
C ARG A 114 6.56 20.29 9.16
N ASN A 115 5.82 19.29 8.70
CA ASN A 115 6.32 17.95 8.46
C ASN A 115 6.85 17.83 7.04
N THR A 116 8.09 17.35 6.91
CA THR A 116 8.70 17.01 5.63
C THR A 116 8.78 15.49 5.49
N LYS A 117 8.81 14.99 4.24
CA LYS A 117 8.91 13.54 3.99
C LYS A 117 10.12 12.90 4.69
N GLN A 118 11.24 13.62 4.77
CA GLN A 118 12.47 13.15 5.40
C GLN A 118 12.33 13.05 6.92
N ALA A 119 11.63 14.01 7.55
CA ALA A 119 11.41 14.03 8.99
C ALA A 119 10.40 12.96 9.44
N VAL A 120 9.36 12.70 8.63
CA VAL A 120 8.33 11.70 8.93
C VAL A 120 8.86 10.27 8.77
N GLY A 121 9.64 10.02 7.71
CA GLY A 121 10.16 8.68 7.43
C GLY A 121 9.06 7.65 7.14
N ALA A 122 9.33 6.38 7.45
CA ALA A 122 8.37 5.29 7.31
C ALA A 122 7.59 5.09 8.61
N ILE A 123 6.27 5.03 8.51
CA ILE A 123 5.37 4.78 9.64
C ILE A 123 4.84 3.35 9.54
N PHE A 124 4.92 2.60 10.63
CA PHE A 124 4.44 1.21 10.67
C PHE A 124 3.27 1.03 11.63
N THR A 125 2.15 0.50 11.15
CA THR A 125 1.03 0.12 12.04
C THR A 125 1.37 -1.12 12.86
N ARG A 126 0.66 -1.30 13.97
CA ARG A 126 0.66 -2.52 14.78
C ARG A 126 -0.51 -3.42 14.40
N THR A 127 -1.63 -2.83 14.01
CA THR A 127 -2.82 -3.54 13.57
C THR A 127 -2.80 -3.77 12.05
N ASN A 128 -3.71 -4.62 11.59
CA ASN A 128 -3.95 -4.91 10.19
C ASN A 128 -4.87 -3.87 9.50
N PHE A 129 -5.13 -2.74 10.18
CA PHE A 129 -5.91 -1.62 9.69
C PHE A 129 -5.09 -0.34 9.73
N VAL A 130 -5.38 0.57 8.81
CA VAL A 130 -4.95 1.97 8.91
C VAL A 130 -6.10 2.86 8.50
N THR A 131 -6.38 3.87 9.32
CA THR A 131 -7.38 4.89 8.99
C THR A 131 -6.67 6.22 8.82
N LEU A 132 -6.94 6.87 7.68
CA LEU A 132 -6.45 8.20 7.35
C LEU A 132 -7.62 9.17 7.49
N LYS A 133 -7.42 10.27 8.22
CA LYS A 133 -8.34 11.40 8.22
C LYS A 133 -7.62 12.61 7.66
N TYR A 134 -8.11 13.15 6.56
CA TYR A 134 -7.55 14.36 5.95
C TYR A 134 -8.56 15.49 6.03
N VAL A 135 -8.17 16.55 6.73
CA VAL A 135 -8.97 17.76 6.95
C VAL A 135 -8.25 18.91 6.29
N THR A 136 -8.96 19.64 5.43
CA THR A 136 -8.42 20.81 4.72
C THR A 136 -9.31 22.02 4.88
N ASP A 137 -8.71 23.20 4.79
CA ASP A 137 -9.44 24.46 4.80
C ASP A 137 -9.90 24.88 3.39
N GLY A 138 -10.46 26.09 3.25
CA GLY A 138 -10.93 26.61 1.95
C GLY A 138 -9.82 27.11 1.02
N TRP A 139 -8.57 27.10 1.47
CA TRP A 139 -7.41 27.67 0.81
C TRP A 139 -6.45 26.55 0.38
N GLY A 140 -5.48 26.89 -0.46
CA GLY A 140 -4.55 25.91 -1.02
C GLY A 140 -4.07 26.25 -2.43
N THR A 141 -2.86 25.81 -2.73
CA THR A 141 -2.17 25.98 -4.02
C THR A 141 -1.94 24.64 -4.70
N GLU A 142 -1.60 24.64 -5.99
CA GLU A 142 -1.33 23.41 -6.75
C GLU A 142 -0.10 22.63 -6.24
N SER A 143 0.80 23.28 -5.48
CA SER A 143 1.90 22.60 -4.81
C SER A 143 1.48 21.84 -3.55
N ASN A 144 0.31 22.16 -2.97
CA ASN A 144 -0.19 21.46 -1.78
C ASN A 144 -0.72 20.08 -2.15
N GLY A 145 -0.30 19.07 -1.40
CA GLY A 145 -0.72 17.69 -1.57
C GLY A 145 0.28 16.71 -0.99
N PHE A 146 0.04 15.43 -1.28
CA PHE A 146 0.95 14.37 -0.91
C PHE A 146 0.80 13.16 -1.83
N THR A 147 1.84 12.34 -1.86
CA THR A 147 1.81 11.00 -2.44
C THR A 147 2.26 10.02 -1.37
N LEU A 148 1.29 9.24 -0.89
CA LEU A 148 1.47 8.26 0.16
C LEU A 148 1.48 6.87 -0.45
N VAL A 149 2.56 6.13 -0.23
CA VAL A 149 2.69 4.71 -0.56
C VAL A 149 2.35 3.90 0.67
N ILE A 150 1.40 2.98 0.54
CA ILE A 150 0.94 2.08 1.59
C ILE A 150 1.26 0.66 1.14
N THR A 151 1.95 -0.11 1.99
CA THR A 151 2.34 -1.48 1.69
C THR A 151 2.00 -2.39 2.85
N ALA A 152 1.33 -3.50 2.58
CA ALA A 152 1.14 -4.58 3.53
C ALA A 152 2.45 -5.37 3.66
N VAL A 153 2.98 -5.43 4.88
CA VAL A 153 4.22 -6.17 5.20
C VAL A 153 3.88 -7.28 6.18
N LYS A 154 4.41 -8.48 5.93
CA LYS A 154 4.32 -9.59 6.88
C LYS A 154 5.28 -9.36 8.03
N ASP A 155 4.88 -9.71 9.25
CA ASP A 155 5.81 -9.66 10.37
C ASP A 155 6.85 -10.78 10.25
N PRO A 156 8.16 -10.47 10.21
CA PRO A 156 9.20 -11.49 10.08
C PRO A 156 9.22 -12.49 11.23
N LYS A 157 8.63 -12.15 12.39
CA LYS A 157 8.51 -13.04 13.55
C LYS A 157 7.69 -14.32 13.31
N HIS A 158 7.06 -14.48 12.15
CA HIS A 158 6.29 -15.67 11.77
C HIS A 158 6.84 -16.41 10.55
N SER A 159 8.11 -16.20 10.22
CA SER A 159 8.82 -17.12 9.31
C SER A 159 9.25 -18.36 10.09
N CYS A 160 8.39 -19.37 10.11
CA CYS A 160 8.71 -20.74 10.53
C CYS A 160 9.38 -21.50 9.39
#